data_AF-A0A1M5XWJ2-F1
#
_entry.id   AF-A0A1M5XWJ2-F1
#
_cell.length_a   1.000
_cell.length_b   1.000
_cell.length_c   1.000
_cell.angle_alpha   90.00
_cell.angle_beta   90.00
_cell.angle_gamma   90.00
#
_symmetry.space_group_name_H-M   'P 1'
#
loop_
_entity.id
_entity.type
_entity.pdbx_description
1 polymer ?
#
loop_
_entity_poly.entity_id
_entity_poly.type
_entity_poly.pdbx_seq_one_letter_code
_entity_poly.pdbx_strand_id
1 'polypeptide(L)'
;MIKIRRKNGYADSMRKYKIILDNNYLGDINQGEINSFEVAPGEHTIYLKIDWCRSNKLDFYISENDVIEFECGSSLRGWRFFFAFIYITFLKNKYLWIKTVDKFNKQYSYLAKGENNMRVCKNCGSTMVDGYKVKINNSTILANMTIAKKGFSEKPTVAVCPICGEISLYIEKIDKVK
;
A
#
# COMPACT_ATOMS: atom_id res chain seq x y z
N MET A 1 -3.45 17.83 -0.87
CA MET A 1 -4.65 17.40 -1.64
C MET A 1 -4.83 15.89 -1.54
N ILE A 2 -6.06 15.42 -1.38
CA ILE A 2 -6.37 13.98 -1.45
C ILE A 2 -7.18 13.66 -2.72
N LYS A 3 -6.94 12.51 -3.32
CA LYS A 3 -7.76 11.97 -4.42
C LYS A 3 -8.31 10.62 -4.03
N ILE A 4 -9.58 10.35 -4.30
CA ILE A 4 -10.23 9.10 -3.94
C ILE A 4 -10.90 8.53 -5.18
N ARG A 5 -10.60 7.28 -5.50
CA ARG A 5 -11.22 6.53 -6.60
C ARG A 5 -12.05 5.38 -6.08
N ARG A 6 -13.30 5.28 -6.52
CA ARG A 6 -14.15 4.12 -6.24
C ARG A 6 -14.05 3.07 -7.34
N LYS A 7 -13.71 1.83 -6.98
CA LYS A 7 -13.73 0.70 -7.92
C LYS A 7 -15.16 0.35 -8.34
N ASN A 8 -15.27 -0.14 -9.57
CA ASN A 8 -16.49 -0.79 -10.05
C ASN A 8 -16.77 -2.07 -9.24
N GLY A 9 -18.06 -2.31 -8.98
CA GLY A 9 -18.57 -3.47 -8.28
C GLY A 9 -20.05 -3.67 -8.58
N TYR A 10 -20.55 -4.87 -8.27
CA TYR A 10 -21.98 -5.19 -8.40
C TYR A 10 -22.76 -4.78 -7.14
N ALA A 11 -22.16 -4.94 -5.97
CA ALA A 11 -22.74 -4.47 -4.71
C ALA A 11 -22.78 -2.94 -4.68
N ASP A 12 -23.90 -2.39 -4.22
CA ASP A 12 -24.06 -0.96 -3.91
C ASP A 12 -23.88 -0.01 -5.10
N SER A 13 -24.01 -0.51 -6.33
CA SER A 13 -23.68 0.26 -7.54
C SER A 13 -24.52 1.52 -7.72
N MET A 14 -25.78 1.47 -7.30
CA MET A 14 -26.71 2.59 -7.32
C MET A 14 -26.57 3.51 -6.09
N ARG A 15 -25.75 3.15 -5.10
CA ARG A 15 -25.61 3.89 -3.85
C ARG A 15 -24.32 4.66 -3.81
N LYS A 16 -24.37 5.89 -3.28
CA LYS A 16 -23.20 6.73 -3.05
C LYS A 16 -22.52 6.35 -1.74
N TYR A 17 -21.19 6.41 -1.71
CA TYR A 17 -20.46 6.30 -0.45
C TYR A 17 -20.18 7.69 0.09
N LYS A 18 -20.43 7.90 1.37
CA LYS A 18 -20.09 9.13 2.08
C LYS A 18 -18.63 9.09 2.50
N ILE A 19 -17.85 10.08 2.10
CA ILE A 19 -16.45 10.27 2.49
C ILE A 19 -16.42 11.07 3.78
N ILE A 20 -15.77 10.52 4.80
CA ILE A 20 -15.64 11.13 6.12
C ILE A 20 -14.16 11.38 6.41
N LEU A 21 -13.82 12.61 6.75
CA LEU A 21 -12.49 13.06 7.14
C LEU A 21 -12.58 13.67 8.55
N ASP A 22 -11.80 13.16 9.51
CA ASP A 22 -11.81 13.60 10.91
C ASP A 22 -13.21 13.62 11.55
N ASN A 23 -14.02 12.62 11.19
CA ASN A 23 -15.44 12.49 11.54
C ASN A 23 -16.39 13.53 10.90
N ASN A 24 -15.89 14.42 10.06
CA ASN A 24 -16.69 15.38 9.30
C ASN A 24 -17.00 14.85 7.89
N TYR A 25 -18.20 15.14 7.39
CA TYR A 25 -18.59 14.79 6.03
C TYR A 25 -17.85 15.67 5.01
N LEU A 26 -17.14 15.02 4.08
CA LEU A 26 -16.35 15.70 3.05
C LEU A 26 -17.05 15.71 1.68
N GLY A 27 -17.83 14.68 1.37
CA GLY A 27 -18.52 14.55 0.09
C GLY A 27 -19.00 13.14 -0.19
N ASP A 28 -19.66 12.95 -1.33
CA ASP A 28 -20.11 11.66 -1.82
C ASP A 28 -19.24 11.17 -2.97
N ILE A 29 -19.19 9.85 -3.20
CA ILE A 29 -18.54 9.24 -4.36
C ILE A 29 -19.38 8.12 -4.99
N ASN A 30 -19.68 8.29 -6.27
CA ASN A 30 -20.39 7.33 -7.12
C ASN A 30 -19.44 6.22 -7.60
N GLN A 31 -20.01 5.13 -8.10
CA GLN A 31 -19.24 4.05 -8.67
C GLN A 31 -18.40 4.52 -9.87
N GLY A 32 -17.11 4.17 -9.86
CA GLY A 32 -16.16 4.53 -10.92
C GLY A 32 -15.66 5.97 -10.86
N GLU A 33 -16.24 6.80 -10.00
CA GLU A 33 -15.90 8.22 -9.87
C GLU A 33 -14.53 8.41 -9.19
N ILE A 34 -13.90 9.55 -9.50
CA ILE A 34 -12.66 10.03 -8.88
C ILE A 34 -12.92 11.44 -8.37
N ASN A 35 -12.85 11.63 -7.05
CA ASN A 35 -13.03 12.94 -6.41
C ASN A 35 -11.73 13.42 -5.78
N SER A 36 -11.49 14.71 -5.86
CA SER A 36 -10.30 15.37 -5.30
C SER A 36 -10.74 16.44 -4.30
N PHE A 37 -10.07 16.50 -3.15
CA PHE A 37 -10.39 17.43 -2.08
C PHE A 37 -9.12 18.10 -1.55
N GLU A 38 -9.22 19.39 -1.28
CA GLU A 38 -8.20 20.12 -0.54
C GLU A 38 -8.36 19.84 0.96
N VAL A 39 -7.24 19.53 1.60
CA VAL A 39 -7.17 19.15 3.02
C VAL A 39 -6.00 19.93 3.61
N ALA A 40 -6.19 20.43 4.83
CA ALA A 40 -5.14 21.12 5.57
C ALA A 40 -3.93 20.19 5.79
N PRO A 41 -2.71 20.73 5.94
CA PRO A 41 -1.56 19.93 6.34
C PRO A 41 -1.73 19.42 7.78
N GLY A 42 -1.28 18.19 8.03
CA GLY A 42 -1.33 17.57 9.36
C GLY A 42 -1.72 16.09 9.34
N GLU A 43 -2.03 15.57 10.53
CA GLU A 43 -2.54 14.22 10.72
C GLU A 43 -4.06 14.19 10.56
N HIS A 44 -4.55 13.24 9.77
CA HIS A 44 -5.97 13.09 9.47
C HIS A 44 -6.39 11.63 9.47
N THR A 45 -7.66 11.38 9.81
CA THR A 45 -8.30 10.06 9.70
C THR A 45 -9.38 10.08 8.62
N ILE A 46 -9.28 9.20 7.63
CA ILE A 46 -10.29 9.02 6.59
C ILE A 46 -11.01 7.68 6.70
N TYR A 47 -12.31 7.68 6.42
CA TYR A 47 -13.11 6.46 6.24
C TYR A 47 -14.37 6.74 5.41
N LEU A 48 -15.04 5.68 4.99
CA LEU A 48 -16.25 5.73 4.18
C LEU A 48 -17.45 5.22 4.96
N LYS A 49 -18.64 5.73 4.63
CA LYS A 49 -19.92 5.29 5.18
C LYS A 49 -20.94 5.02 4.09
N ILE A 50 -21.77 4.02 4.34
CA ILE A 50 -23.00 3.72 3.60
C ILE A 50 -24.03 3.22 4.61
N ASP A 51 -25.16 3.90 4.72
CA ASP A 51 -26.15 3.68 5.79
C ASP A 51 -25.49 3.59 7.17
N TRP A 52 -25.69 2.48 7.91
CA TRP A 52 -25.06 2.18 9.20
C TRP A 52 -23.76 1.39 9.09
N CYS A 53 -23.30 1.10 7.87
CA CYS A 53 -22.06 0.41 7.58
C CYS A 53 -20.93 1.39 7.26
N ARG A 54 -19.67 0.96 7.45
CA ARG A 54 -18.48 1.76 7.17
C ARG A 54 -17.31 0.93 6.68
N SER A 55 -16.26 1.62 6.22
CA SER A 55 -14.95 1.03 5.97
C SER A 55 -14.10 0.95 7.23
N ASN A 56 -12.92 0.33 7.07
CA ASN A 56 -11.79 0.60 7.96
C ASN A 56 -11.49 2.11 8.03
N LYS A 57 -10.99 2.55 9.18
CA LYS A 57 -10.38 3.87 9.35
C LYS A 57 -8.92 3.80 8.91
N LEU A 58 -8.44 4.90 8.34
CA LEU A 58 -7.07 5.01 7.86
C LEU A 58 -6.52 6.37 8.30
N ASP A 59 -5.45 6.32 9.08
CA ASP A 59 -4.74 7.51 9.53
C ASP A 59 -3.61 7.82 8.55
N PHE A 60 -3.44 9.08 8.20
CA PHE A 60 -2.41 9.54 7.28
C PHE A 60 -1.93 10.93 7.64
N TYR A 61 -0.69 11.24 7.28
CA TYR A 61 -0.11 12.58 7.38
C TYR A 61 -0.01 13.19 5.99
N ILE A 62 -0.36 14.47 5.84
CA ILE A 62 -0.25 15.21 4.58
C ILE A 62 0.51 16.52 4.81
N SER A 63 1.55 16.78 4.01
CA SER A 63 2.29 18.05 4.03
C SER A 63 1.71 19.04 3.02
N GLU A 64 2.12 20.30 3.13
CA GLU A 64 1.87 21.30 2.09
C GLU A 64 2.42 20.79 0.74
N ASN A 65 1.56 20.76 -0.29
CA ASN A 65 1.80 20.22 -1.63
C ASN A 65 1.80 18.69 -1.81
N ASP A 66 1.52 17.91 -0.76
CA ASP A 66 1.39 16.47 -0.92
C ASP A 66 0.09 16.09 -1.64
N VAL A 67 0.19 15.06 -2.50
CA VAL A 67 -0.95 14.43 -3.15
C VAL A 67 -1.00 12.96 -2.76
N ILE A 68 -2.03 12.62 -1.97
CA ILE A 68 -2.30 11.25 -1.52
C ILE A 68 -3.49 10.72 -2.29
N GLU A 69 -3.31 9.56 -2.91
CA GLU A 69 -4.37 8.88 -3.64
C GLU A 69 -4.90 7.72 -2.81
N PHE A 70 -6.21 7.54 -2.81
CA PHE A 70 -6.92 6.47 -2.13
C PHE A 70 -7.78 5.70 -3.11
N GLU A 71 -7.97 4.42 -2.82
CA GLU A 71 -8.85 3.54 -3.55
C GLU A 71 -9.84 2.89 -2.60
N CYS A 72 -11.10 2.77 -3.04
CA CYS A 72 -12.15 2.21 -2.22
C CYS A 72 -13.14 1.32 -2.98
N GLY A 73 -13.93 0.56 -2.22
CA GLY A 73 -14.98 -0.30 -2.77
C GLY A 73 -15.75 -1.09 -1.72
N SER A 74 -16.68 -1.91 -2.19
CA SER A 74 -17.42 -2.87 -1.35
C SER A 74 -16.60 -4.15 -1.11
N SER A 75 -16.67 -4.68 0.12
CA SER A 75 -16.14 -5.99 0.51
C SER A 75 -17.07 -7.13 0.09
N LEU A 76 -18.34 -6.85 -0.19
CA LEU A 76 -19.30 -7.81 -0.70
C LEU A 76 -19.02 -8.10 -2.18
N ARG A 77 -18.20 -9.12 -2.44
CA ARG A 77 -17.86 -9.60 -3.78
C ARG A 77 -17.98 -11.12 -3.86
N GLY A 78 -18.47 -11.60 -5.01
CA GLY A 78 -18.63 -13.03 -5.30
C GLY A 78 -19.51 -13.72 -4.25
N TRP A 79 -19.12 -14.91 -3.82
CA TRP A 79 -19.86 -15.70 -2.81
C TRP A 79 -20.17 -14.97 -1.49
N ARG A 80 -19.49 -13.86 -1.16
CA ARG A 80 -19.76 -13.07 0.05
C ARG A 80 -21.15 -12.44 0.06
N PHE A 81 -21.81 -12.33 -1.11
CA PHE A 81 -23.21 -11.90 -1.19
C PHE A 81 -24.15 -12.78 -0.35
N PHE A 82 -23.91 -14.09 -0.28
CA PHE A 82 -24.71 -14.98 0.57
C PHE A 82 -24.61 -14.65 2.06
N PHE A 83 -23.53 -13.98 2.46
CA PHE A 83 -23.31 -13.51 3.83
C PHE A 83 -23.62 -12.02 4.02
N ALA A 84 -24.35 -11.39 3.10
CA ALA A 84 -24.66 -9.95 3.18
C ALA A 84 -25.28 -9.56 4.52
N PHE A 85 -26.21 -10.36 5.05
CA PHE A 85 -26.82 -10.13 6.36
C PHE A 85 -25.80 -10.10 7.51
N ILE A 86 -24.78 -10.96 7.49
CA ILE A 86 -23.68 -10.95 8.49
C ILE A 86 -22.87 -9.67 8.35
N TYR A 87 -22.62 -9.23 7.11
CA TYR A 87 -21.89 -7.99 6.85
C TYR A 87 -22.65 -6.75 7.29
N ILE A 88 -23.97 -6.75 7.19
CA ILE A 88 -24.81 -5.61 7.57
C ILE A 88 -25.01 -5.53 9.10
N THR A 89 -24.94 -6.66 9.81
CA THR A 89 -25.16 -6.74 11.26
C THR A 89 -23.85 -6.71 12.05
N PHE A 90 -23.05 -7.78 11.96
CA PHE A 90 -21.85 -7.98 12.77
C PHE A 90 -20.58 -7.38 12.15
N LEU A 91 -20.44 -7.44 10.82
CA LEU A 91 -19.25 -6.93 10.11
C LEU A 91 -19.50 -5.59 9.43
N LYS A 92 -20.42 -4.77 9.97
CA LYS A 92 -20.81 -3.46 9.40
C LYS A 92 -19.63 -2.51 9.20
N ASN A 93 -18.60 -2.64 10.04
CA ASN A 93 -17.38 -1.83 9.97
C ASN A 93 -16.36 -2.30 8.90
N LYS A 94 -16.63 -3.43 8.25
CA LYS A 94 -15.80 -4.04 7.19
C LYS A 94 -16.58 -4.21 5.90
N TYR A 95 -17.76 -3.60 5.81
CA TYR A 95 -18.63 -3.67 4.65
C TYR A 95 -18.00 -2.98 3.44
N LEU A 96 -17.39 -1.82 3.69
CA LEU A 96 -16.57 -1.11 2.71
C LEU A 96 -15.09 -1.31 3.05
N TRP A 97 -14.22 -0.97 2.10
CA TRP A 97 -12.78 -0.87 2.32
C TRP A 97 -12.26 0.42 1.68
N ILE A 98 -11.24 0.99 2.32
CA ILE A 98 -10.44 2.10 1.80
C ILE A 98 -8.97 1.80 2.06
N LYS A 99 -8.11 2.15 1.11
CA LYS A 99 -6.66 2.00 1.20
C LYS A 99 -5.96 3.12 0.44
N THR A 100 -4.74 3.46 0.84
CA THR A 100 -3.85 4.29 0.02
C THR A 100 -3.52 3.56 -1.27
N VAL A 101 -3.47 4.32 -2.36
CA VAL A 101 -2.82 3.90 -3.61
C VAL A 101 -1.36 4.28 -3.45
N ASP A 102 -0.56 3.31 -3.06
CA ASP A 102 0.88 3.50 -3.06
C ASP A 102 1.32 3.81 -4.49
N LYS A 103 1.97 4.96 -4.70
CA LYS A 103 2.49 5.43 -6.00
C LYS A 103 3.44 4.43 -6.68
N PHE A 104 3.85 3.38 -5.98
CA PHE A 104 4.70 2.29 -6.45
C PHE A 104 4.15 1.54 -7.68
N ASN A 105 2.85 1.53 -7.97
CA ASN A 105 2.34 0.75 -9.12
C ASN A 105 2.30 1.48 -10.48
N LYS A 106 2.42 2.81 -10.53
CA LYS A 106 2.30 3.55 -11.81
C LYS A 106 3.65 3.86 -12.47
N GLN A 107 4.73 3.92 -11.69
CA GLN A 107 6.09 4.14 -12.22
C GLN A 107 6.70 2.84 -12.80
N TYR A 108 6.33 1.67 -12.26
CA TYR A 108 6.95 0.39 -12.66
C TYR A 108 6.32 -0.28 -13.89
N SER A 109 5.13 0.13 -14.35
CA SER A 109 4.58 -0.39 -15.62
C SER A 109 5.37 0.04 -16.86
N TYR A 110 6.16 1.12 -16.75
CA TYR A 110 7.06 1.60 -17.81
C TYR A 110 8.49 1.05 -17.66
N LEU A 111 8.89 0.64 -16.46
CA LEU A 111 10.21 0.06 -16.19
C LEU A 111 10.23 -1.47 -16.32
N ALA A 112 9.07 -2.13 -16.37
CA ALA A 112 8.92 -3.59 -16.57
C ALA A 112 9.16 -4.05 -18.03
N LYS A 113 10.03 -3.37 -18.77
CA LYS A 113 10.53 -3.80 -20.09
C LYS A 113 12.00 -4.23 -20.08
N GLY A 114 12.63 -4.31 -18.90
CA GLY A 114 13.94 -4.92 -18.71
C GLY A 114 13.86 -6.07 -17.72
N GLU A 115 14.18 -7.28 -18.15
CA GLU A 115 14.28 -8.47 -17.31
C GLU A 115 15.33 -8.25 -16.22
N ASN A 116 14.89 -7.97 -14.99
CA ASN A 116 15.71 -8.09 -13.80
C ASN A 116 14.94 -8.91 -12.77
N ASN A 117 15.63 -9.90 -12.20
CA ASN A 117 15.12 -10.91 -11.28
C ASN A 117 14.39 -10.25 -10.07
N MET A 118 13.06 -10.14 -10.15
CA MET A 118 12.25 -9.54 -9.10
C MET A 118 12.19 -10.46 -7.87
N ARG A 119 12.61 -9.97 -6.70
CA ARG A 119 12.51 -10.71 -5.44
C ARG A 119 11.13 -10.59 -4.83
N VAL A 120 10.66 -11.69 -4.23
CA VAL A 120 9.36 -11.77 -3.55
C VAL A 120 9.58 -11.99 -2.05
N CYS A 121 8.91 -11.18 -1.24
CA CYS A 121 8.89 -11.28 0.22
C CYS A 121 8.30 -12.64 0.62
N LYS A 122 9.01 -13.39 1.47
CA LYS A 122 8.59 -14.74 1.87
C LYS A 122 7.44 -14.75 2.88
N ASN A 123 7.24 -13.64 3.59
CA ASN A 123 6.16 -13.52 4.58
C ASN A 123 4.83 -13.08 3.96
N CYS A 124 4.79 -11.97 3.22
CA CYS A 124 3.54 -11.44 2.67
C CYS A 124 3.35 -11.66 1.17
N GLY A 125 4.33 -12.23 0.47
CA GLY A 125 4.24 -12.55 -0.95
C GLY A 125 4.31 -11.35 -1.90
N SER A 126 4.57 -10.14 -1.39
CA SER A 126 4.73 -8.96 -2.23
C SER A 126 6.11 -8.92 -2.89
N THR A 127 6.21 -8.27 -4.04
CA THR A 127 7.50 -7.93 -4.62
C THR A 127 8.29 -6.99 -3.70
N MET A 128 9.57 -7.27 -3.51
CA MET A 128 10.47 -6.45 -2.70
C MET A 128 11.05 -5.32 -3.55
N VAL A 129 11.35 -4.18 -2.91
CA VAL A 129 11.92 -3.00 -3.55
C VAL A 129 13.43 -3.01 -3.35
N ASP A 130 14.18 -2.99 -4.45
CA ASP A 130 15.65 -2.94 -4.47
C ASP A 130 16.16 -1.49 -4.41
N GLY A 131 17.49 -1.32 -4.28
CA GLY A 131 18.15 0.00 -4.32
C GLY A 131 18.46 0.61 -2.94
N TYR A 132 18.10 -0.09 -1.86
CA TYR A 132 18.50 0.29 -0.50
C TYR A 132 19.97 -0.07 -0.24
N LYS A 133 20.66 0.73 0.58
CA LYS A 133 22.04 0.48 1.02
C LYS A 133 22.09 0.36 2.54
N VAL A 134 22.75 -0.68 3.05
CA VAL A 134 23.04 -0.76 4.49
C VAL A 134 24.13 0.24 4.83
N LYS A 135 23.82 1.23 5.66
CA LYS A 135 24.81 2.12 6.27
C LYS A 135 25.09 1.64 7.68
N ILE A 136 26.37 1.42 7.99
CA ILE A 136 26.83 1.16 9.36
C ILE A 136 27.43 2.46 9.87
N ASN A 137 26.80 3.05 10.88
CA ASN A 137 27.36 4.22 11.55
C ASN A 137 28.39 3.72 12.58
N ASN A 138 29.67 3.80 12.24
CA ASN A 138 30.78 3.62 13.18
C ASN A 138 31.60 4.92 13.23
N SER A 139 32.14 5.25 14.40
CA SER A 139 32.99 6.43 14.63
C SER A 139 34.38 6.32 13.98
N THR A 140 34.73 5.15 13.42
CA THR A 140 35.94 4.92 12.65
C THR A 140 35.61 4.88 11.15
N ILE A 141 36.31 5.72 10.39
CA ILE A 141 36.20 5.86 8.93
C ILE A 141 36.41 4.46 8.29
N LEU A 142 35.42 4.00 7.51
CA LEU A 142 35.35 2.74 6.74
C LEU A 142 34.90 1.46 7.47
N ALA A 143 33.62 1.40 7.86
CA ALA A 143 32.93 0.11 8.02
C ALA A 143 32.22 -0.27 6.70
N ASN A 144 32.82 -1.15 5.89
CA ASN A 144 32.15 -1.77 4.75
C ASN A 144 31.56 -3.12 5.19
N MET A 145 30.26 -3.35 4.97
CA MET A 145 29.64 -4.66 5.16
C MET A 145 29.88 -5.52 3.92
N THR A 146 30.51 -6.69 4.09
CA THR A 146 30.76 -7.67 3.03
C THR A 146 30.41 -9.06 3.52
N ILE A 147 29.87 -9.90 2.63
CA ILE A 147 29.69 -11.33 2.89
C ILE A 147 30.91 -12.05 2.29
N ALA A 148 31.59 -12.86 3.09
CA ALA A 148 32.79 -13.57 2.66
C ALA A 148 32.79 -15.06 3.04
N LYS A 149 33.31 -15.92 2.14
CA LYS A 149 33.52 -17.36 2.35
C LYS A 149 34.62 -17.87 1.42
N LYS A 150 35.64 -18.58 1.93
CA LYS A 150 36.73 -19.25 1.15
C LYS A 150 37.20 -18.47 -0.10
N GLY A 151 37.78 -17.28 0.08
CA GLY A 151 38.33 -16.47 -1.02
C GLY A 151 37.31 -15.67 -1.83
N PHE A 152 36.01 -15.90 -1.62
CA PHE A 152 34.94 -15.05 -2.14
C PHE A 152 34.60 -13.95 -1.13
N SER A 153 34.48 -12.71 -1.62
CA SER A 153 34.03 -11.53 -0.87
C SER A 153 33.21 -10.64 -1.78
N GLU A 154 31.93 -10.41 -1.44
CA GLU A 154 31.05 -9.53 -2.22
C GLU A 154 30.19 -8.67 -1.29
N LYS A 155 29.80 -7.49 -1.78
CA LYS A 155 28.90 -6.59 -1.06
C LYS A 155 27.47 -7.12 -1.19
N PRO A 156 26.73 -7.28 -0.08
CA PRO A 156 25.34 -7.70 -0.15
C PRO A 156 24.46 -6.59 -0.73
N THR A 157 23.51 -6.98 -1.57
CA THR A 157 22.40 -6.14 -2.01
C THR A 157 21.25 -6.26 -1.00
N VAL A 158 20.46 -5.19 -0.86
CA VAL A 158 19.30 -5.13 0.03
C VAL A 158 18.03 -4.93 -0.78
N ALA A 159 17.03 -5.73 -0.48
CA ALA A 159 15.65 -5.47 -0.85
C ALA A 159 14.80 -5.29 0.41
N VAL A 160 13.86 -4.35 0.39
CA VAL A 160 12.93 -4.12 1.52
C VAL A 160 11.51 -4.37 1.04
N CYS A 161 10.76 -5.14 1.81
CA CYS A 161 9.35 -5.37 1.59
C CYS A 161 8.56 -4.11 1.96
N PRO A 162 7.79 -3.52 1.03
CA PRO A 162 7.05 -2.29 1.31
C PRO A 162 5.80 -2.54 2.17
N ILE A 163 5.31 -3.78 2.25
CA ILE A 163 4.05 -4.11 2.95
C ILE A 163 4.30 -4.46 4.41
N CYS A 164 5.25 -5.35 4.69
CA CYS A 164 5.51 -5.86 6.04
C CYS A 164 6.87 -5.46 6.62
N GLY A 165 7.68 -4.70 5.88
CA GLY A 165 8.98 -4.23 6.36
C GLY A 165 10.09 -5.29 6.41
N GLU A 166 9.83 -6.51 5.93
CA GLU A 166 10.88 -7.53 5.84
C GLU A 166 12.07 -7.07 4.99
N ILE A 167 13.28 -7.31 5.48
CA ILE A 167 14.53 -6.94 4.80
C ILE A 167 15.18 -8.23 4.30
N SER A 168 15.47 -8.28 2.99
CA SER A 168 16.22 -9.36 2.37
C SER A 168 17.62 -8.87 2.00
N LEU A 169 18.63 -9.50 2.60
CA LEU A 169 20.04 -9.32 2.27
C LEU A 169 20.49 -10.49 1.39
N TYR A 170 21.09 -10.23 0.24
CA TYR A 170 21.44 -11.28 -0.72
C TYR A 170 22.64 -10.91 -1.59
N ILE A 171 23.11 -11.91 -2.36
CA ILE A 171 24.20 -11.80 -3.33
C ILE A 171 23.61 -12.11 -4.70
N GLU A 172 23.88 -11.27 -5.70
CA GLU A 172 23.39 -11.48 -7.07
C GLU A 172 24.15 -12.58 -7.80
N LYS A 173 25.46 -12.68 -7.57
CA LYS A 173 26.37 -13.61 -8.26
C LYS A 173 26.72 -14.80 -7.38
N ILE A 174 25.79 -15.72 -7.22
CA ILE A 174 26.03 -16.96 -6.46
C ILE A 174 26.99 -17.92 -7.17
N ASP A 175 27.16 -17.79 -8.49
CA ASP A 175 27.97 -18.69 -9.30
C ASP A 175 29.47 -18.70 -8.91
N LYS A 176 29.92 -17.67 -8.19
CA LYS A 176 31.29 -17.54 -7.68
C LYS A 176 31.50 -18.06 -6.26
N VAL A 177 30.44 -18.58 -5.61
CA VAL A 177 30.44 -19.00 -4.19
C VAL A 177 30.66 -20.52 -4.02
N LYS A 178 30.85 -21.26 -5.12
CA LYS A 178 31.11 -22.71 -5.09
C LYS A 178 32.51 -23.05 -4.57
#